data_AF-A0A9D8NY62-F1
#
_entry.id   AF-A0A9D8NY62-F1
#
_cell.length_a   1.000
_cell.length_b   1.000
_cell.length_c   1.000
_cell.angle_alpha   90.00
_cell.angle_beta   90.00
_cell.angle_gamma   90.00
#
_symmetry.space_group_name_H-M   'P 1'
#
loop_
_entity.id
_entity.type
_entity.pdbx_description
1 polymer ?
#
loop_
_entity_poly.entity_id
_entity_poly.type
_entity_poly.pdbx_seq_one_letter_code
_entity_poly.pdbx_strand_id
1 'polypeptide(L)'
;MPQPRYDQHGRLLSDAEFIQRFAEAVTANVIAHYECGFTKDDLKVGVTPEGCVVATKKTYFETPIPNRLSPEEFQRLGNTLAALLDSIDARTVDAEMIERIRRENDVEQKKQAISEARRR
;
A
#
# COMPACT_ATOMS: atom_id res chain seq x y z
N MET A 1 14.71 -9.75 -19.25
CA MET A 1 14.67 -10.65 -18.07
C MET A 1 14.15 -9.84 -16.90
N PRO A 2 13.24 -10.36 -16.07
CA PRO A 2 12.83 -9.68 -14.84
C PRO A 2 14.05 -9.52 -13.93
N GLN A 3 14.23 -8.33 -13.36
CA GLN A 3 15.32 -8.09 -12.42
C GLN A 3 15.01 -8.72 -11.06
N PRO A 4 16.01 -9.30 -10.38
CA PRO A 4 15.81 -9.85 -9.04
C PRO A 4 15.37 -8.74 -8.08
N ARG A 5 14.31 -9.01 -7.30
CA ARG A 5 13.78 -8.10 -6.28
C ARG A 5 14.07 -8.68 -4.90
N TYR A 6 14.45 -7.82 -3.97
CA TYR A 6 14.83 -8.23 -2.63
C TYR A 6 13.97 -7.53 -1.58
N ASP A 7 13.71 -8.18 -0.45
CA ASP A 7 13.14 -7.52 0.71
C ASP A 7 14.17 -6.66 1.46
N GLN A 8 13.72 -6.00 2.52
CA GLN A 8 14.55 -5.18 3.39
C GLN A 8 15.69 -5.95 4.10
N HIS A 9 15.66 -7.28 4.10
CA HIS A 9 16.69 -8.15 4.67
C HIS A 9 17.62 -8.73 3.58
N GLY A 10 17.46 -8.30 2.32
CA GLY A 10 18.27 -8.78 1.20
C GLY A 10 17.89 -10.18 0.71
N ARG A 11 16.71 -10.69 1.10
CA ARG A 11 16.20 -11.99 0.62
C ARG A 11 15.50 -11.80 -0.72
N LEU A 12 15.83 -12.67 -1.68
CA LEU A 12 15.18 -12.67 -2.99
C LEU A 12 13.68 -12.96 -2.84
N LEU A 13 12.86 -12.11 -3.43
CA LEU A 13 11.41 -12.24 -3.45
C LEU A 13 10.98 -12.93 -4.74
N SER A 14 10.05 -13.88 -4.61
CA SER A 14 9.25 -14.32 -5.76
C SER A 14 8.33 -13.19 -6.23
N ASP A 15 7.85 -13.27 -7.49
CA ASP A 15 6.92 -12.28 -8.03
C ASP A 15 5.64 -12.17 -7.19
N ALA A 16 5.13 -13.31 -6.70
CA ALA A 16 3.95 -13.34 -5.84
C ALA A 16 4.21 -12.66 -4.49
N GLU A 17 5.34 -12.94 -3.85
CA GLU A 17 5.71 -12.27 -2.59
C GLU A 17 5.93 -10.77 -2.80
N PHE A 18 6.57 -10.37 -3.90
CA PHE A 18 6.77 -8.97 -4.21
C PHE A 18 5.43 -8.24 -4.38
N ILE A 19 4.52 -8.79 -5.19
CA ILE A 19 3.19 -8.20 -5.41
C ILE A 19 2.43 -8.10 -4.08
N GLN A 20 2.46 -9.15 -3.27
CA GLN A 20 1.79 -9.17 -1.97
C GLN A 20 2.36 -8.11 -1.03
N ARG A 21 3.69 -8.05 -0.85
CA ARG A 21 4.37 -7.08 0.01
C ARG A 21 4.15 -5.65 -0.46
N PHE A 22 4.16 -5.43 -1.77
CA PHE A 22 3.88 -4.12 -2.33
C PHE A 22 2.42 -3.71 -2.09
N ALA A 23 1.46 -4.62 -2.33
CA ALA A 23 0.06 -4.36 -2.05
C ALA A 23 -0.19 -4.06 -0.56
N GLU A 24 0.52 -4.74 0.35
CA GLU A 24 0.50 -4.46 1.79
C GLU A 24 1.05 -3.08 2.13
N ALA A 25 2.16 -2.66 1.50
CA ALA A 25 2.73 -1.33 1.71
C ALA A 25 1.78 -0.20 1.24
N VAL A 26 1.12 -0.39 0.11
CA VAL A 26 0.07 0.53 -0.36
C VAL A 26 -1.12 0.53 0.60
N THR A 27 -1.53 -0.65 1.05
CA THR A 27 -2.62 -0.84 2.00
C THR A 27 -2.35 -0.14 3.33
N ALA A 28 -1.09 -0.17 3.81
CA ALA A 28 -0.67 0.57 4.99
C ALA A 28 -0.91 2.08 4.85
N ASN A 29 -0.69 2.65 3.65
CA ASN A 29 -1.00 4.06 3.40
C ASN A 29 -2.51 4.32 3.49
N VAL A 30 -3.35 3.41 3.01
CA VAL A 30 -4.82 3.54 3.12
C VAL A 30 -5.27 3.44 4.58
N ILE A 31 -4.77 2.44 5.33
CA ILE A 31 -5.06 2.27 6.76
C ILE A 31 -4.67 3.52 7.54
N ALA A 32 -3.48 4.09 7.29
CA ALA A 32 -3.04 5.32 7.96
C ALA A 32 -4.03 6.47 7.76
N HIS A 33 -4.59 6.63 6.55
CA HIS A 33 -5.60 7.65 6.31
C HIS A 33 -6.94 7.33 6.97
N TYR A 34 -7.42 6.09 6.89
CA TYR A 34 -8.66 5.67 7.57
C TYR A 34 -8.60 5.92 9.07
N GLU A 35 -7.46 5.63 9.71
CA GLU A 35 -7.26 5.91 11.14
C GLU A 35 -7.15 7.40 11.47
N CYS A 36 -6.77 8.23 10.50
CA CYS A 36 -6.84 9.69 10.63
C CYS A 36 -8.25 10.27 10.34
N GLY A 37 -9.24 9.40 10.11
CA GLY A 37 -10.64 9.75 9.91
C GLY A 37 -11.04 10.04 8.47
N PHE A 38 -10.20 9.70 7.48
CA PHE A 38 -10.58 9.76 6.07
C PHE A 38 -11.45 8.55 5.70
N THR A 39 -12.34 8.75 4.74
CA THR A 39 -13.16 7.67 4.17
C THR A 39 -12.64 7.26 2.80
N LYS A 40 -13.19 6.18 2.24
CA LYS A 40 -12.88 5.72 0.88
C LYS A 40 -13.08 6.83 -0.15
N ASP A 41 -14.13 7.63 0.01
CA ASP A 41 -14.47 8.73 -0.90
C ASP A 41 -13.46 9.90 -0.83
N ASP A 42 -12.73 10.04 0.27
CA ASP A 42 -11.69 11.05 0.43
C ASP A 42 -10.35 10.63 -0.20
N LEU A 43 -10.18 9.33 -0.48
CA LEU A 43 -8.94 8.75 -0.96
C LEU A 43 -8.96 8.49 -2.45
N LYS A 44 -7.90 8.92 -3.12
CA LYS A 44 -7.59 8.56 -4.50
C LYS A 44 -6.39 7.62 -4.50
N VAL A 45 -6.63 6.38 -4.92
CA VAL A 45 -5.58 5.38 -5.14
C VAL A 45 -5.32 5.29 -6.63
N GLY A 46 -4.12 5.68 -7.06
CA GLY A 46 -3.65 5.57 -8.44
C GLY A 46 -2.57 4.50 -8.53
N VAL A 47 -2.73 3.53 -9.43
CA VAL A 47 -1.75 2.47 -9.67
C VAL A 47 -1.17 2.65 -11.07
N THR A 48 0.17 2.68 -11.18
CA THR A 48 0.90 2.70 -12.45
C THR A 48 1.92 1.56 -12.48
N PRO A 49 2.49 1.23 -13.65
CA PRO A 49 3.57 0.25 -13.74
C PRO A 49 4.81 0.61 -12.90
N GLU A 50 4.98 1.87 -12.56
CA GLU A 50 6.13 2.42 -11.80
C GLU A 50 5.86 2.54 -10.31
N GLY A 51 4.61 2.39 -9.85
CA GLY A 51 4.30 2.66 -8.45
C GLY A 51 2.81 2.75 -8.15
N CYS A 52 2.52 3.07 -6.90
CA CYS A 52 1.18 3.39 -6.46
C CYS A 52 1.21 4.68 -5.63
N VAL A 53 0.19 5.50 -5.83
CA VAL A 53 -0.02 6.74 -5.08
C VAL A 53 -1.33 6.62 -4.32
N VAL A 54 -1.31 6.94 -3.03
CA VAL A 54 -2.51 7.11 -2.20
C VAL A 54 -2.56 8.57 -1.77
N ALA A 55 -3.56 9.30 -2.26
CA ALA A 55 -3.66 10.74 -2.05
C ALA A 55 -5.03 11.16 -1.50
N THR A 56 -5.01 12.20 -0.67
CA THR A 56 -6.16 13.01 -0.28
C THR A 56 -6.01 14.42 -0.88
N LYS A 57 -6.90 15.35 -0.52
CA LYS A 57 -6.74 16.77 -0.89
C LYS A 57 -5.50 17.44 -0.30
N LYS A 58 -4.95 16.93 0.81
CA LYS A 58 -3.85 17.58 1.56
C LYS A 58 -2.58 16.74 1.65
N THR A 59 -2.67 15.43 1.46
CA THR A 59 -1.55 14.48 1.64
C THR A 59 -1.47 13.54 0.47
N TYR A 60 -0.26 13.10 0.13
CA TYR A 60 -0.07 11.98 -0.79
C TYR A 60 1.10 11.13 -0.30
N PHE A 61 0.96 9.81 -0.40
CA PHE A 61 2.04 8.86 -0.21
C PHE A 61 2.27 8.10 -1.50
N GLU A 62 3.49 8.13 -1.96
CA GLU A 62 3.95 7.34 -3.08
C GLU A 62 4.66 6.09 -2.57
N THR A 63 4.31 4.94 -3.15
CA THR A 63 4.99 3.68 -2.96
C THR A 63 5.64 3.33 -4.30
N PRO A 64 6.92 3.68 -4.52
CA PRO A 64 7.58 3.46 -5.79
C PRO A 64 7.89 1.98 -5.99
N ILE A 65 7.81 1.51 -7.23
CA ILE A 65 8.29 0.20 -7.63
C ILE A 65 9.70 0.37 -8.21
N PRO A 66 10.73 -0.30 -7.66
CA PRO A 66 12.11 -0.13 -8.10
C PRO A 66 12.34 -0.45 -9.59
N ASN A 67 11.48 -1.30 -10.15
CA ASN A 67 11.54 -1.75 -11.54
C ASN A 67 10.14 -1.85 -12.12
N ARG A 68 9.89 -1.14 -13.23
CA ARG A 68 8.61 -1.15 -13.93
C ARG A 68 8.00 -2.55 -14.01
N LEU A 69 6.75 -2.68 -13.57
CA LEU A 69 5.99 -3.91 -13.67
C LEU A 69 5.77 -4.30 -15.13
N SER A 70 5.86 -5.60 -15.41
CA SER A 70 5.30 -6.17 -16.62
C SER A 70 3.78 -6.03 -16.62
N PRO A 71 3.11 -6.10 -17.78
CA PRO A 71 1.65 -6.03 -17.86
C PRO A 71 0.93 -7.08 -16.99
N GLU A 72 1.50 -8.29 -16.90
CA GLU A 72 0.95 -9.37 -16.07
C GLU A 72 1.07 -9.07 -14.58
N GLU A 73 2.23 -8.58 -14.12
CA GLU A 73 2.43 -8.18 -12.73
C GLU A 73 1.56 -6.98 -12.37
N PHE A 74 1.42 -6.01 -13.29
CA PHE A 74 0.56 -4.85 -13.09
C PHE A 74 -0.90 -5.27 -12.92
N GLN A 75 -1.41 -6.17 -13.76
CA GLN A 75 -2.76 -6.69 -13.63
C GLN A 75 -2.94 -7.47 -12.31
N ARG A 76 -1.97 -8.32 -11.95
CA ARG A 76 -2.00 -9.08 -10.69
C ARG A 76 -1.99 -8.15 -9.49
N LEU A 77 -1.14 -7.11 -9.49
CA LEU A 77 -1.09 -6.12 -8.43
C LEU A 77 -2.42 -5.38 -8.30
N GLY A 78 -3.01 -4.93 -9.41
CA GLY A 78 -4.32 -4.29 -9.39
C GLY A 78 -5.39 -5.17 -8.74
N ASN A 79 -5.44 -6.45 -9.12
CA ASN A 79 -6.39 -7.41 -8.56
C ASN A 79 -6.15 -7.66 -7.06
N THR A 80 -4.89 -7.88 -6.65
CA THR A 80 -4.53 -8.11 -5.25
C THR A 80 -4.85 -6.89 -4.39
N LEU A 81 -4.51 -5.70 -4.87
CA LEU A 81 -4.79 -4.45 -4.14
C LEU A 81 -6.29 -4.21 -4.02
N ALA A 82 -7.07 -4.38 -5.09
CA ALA A 82 -8.52 -4.24 -5.05
C ALA A 82 -9.15 -5.20 -4.02
N ALA A 83 -8.76 -6.49 -4.05
CA ALA A 83 -9.26 -7.48 -3.11
C ALA A 83 -8.91 -7.15 -1.65
N LEU A 84 -7.70 -6.66 -1.38
CA LEU A 84 -7.29 -6.24 -0.04
C LEU A 84 -8.06 -5.02 0.45
N LEU A 85 -8.21 -4.00 -0.40
CA LEU A 85 -8.95 -2.78 -0.04
C LEU A 85 -10.43 -3.07 0.20
N ASP A 86 -11.06 -3.90 -0.64
CA ASP A 86 -12.46 -4.31 -0.44
C ASP A 86 -12.63 -5.15 0.83
N SER A 87 -11.67 -6.02 1.15
CA SER A 87 -11.71 -6.80 2.39
C SER A 87 -11.57 -5.91 3.63
N ILE A 88 -10.76 -4.84 3.55
CA ILE A 88 -10.62 -3.87 4.64
C ILE A 88 -11.90 -3.08 4.84
N ASP A 89 -12.50 -2.64 3.73
CA ASP A 89 -13.76 -1.89 3.71
C ASP A 89 -14.90 -2.74 4.30
N ALA A 90 -14.96 -4.02 3.92
CA ALA A 90 -15.91 -5.00 4.46
C ALA A 90 -15.60 -5.44 5.90
N ARG A 91 -14.47 -5.00 6.48
CA ARG A 91 -13.96 -5.45 7.80
C ARG A 91 -13.81 -6.97 7.92
N THR A 92 -13.52 -7.63 6.80
CA THR A 92 -13.33 -9.08 6.71
C THR A 92 -11.86 -9.49 6.67
N VAL A 93 -10.92 -8.52 6.60
CA VAL A 93 -9.50 -8.83 6.77
C VAL A 93 -9.22 -9.28 8.20
N ASP A 94 -8.41 -10.33 8.29
CA ASP A 94 -7.87 -10.84 9.55
C ASP A 94 -7.18 -9.74 10.36
N ALA A 95 -7.56 -9.60 11.63
CA ALA A 95 -6.96 -8.64 12.55
C ALA A 95 -5.44 -8.85 12.70
N GLU A 96 -4.96 -10.09 12.65
CA GLU A 96 -3.52 -10.38 12.70
C GLU A 96 -2.79 -9.86 11.47
N MET A 97 -3.44 -9.94 10.30
CA MET A 97 -2.90 -9.40 9.06
C MET A 97 -2.81 -7.87 9.11
N ILE A 98 -3.85 -7.19 9.60
CA ILE A 98 -3.84 -5.73 9.77
C ILE A 98 -2.73 -5.32 10.75
N GLU A 99 -2.62 -5.99 11.89
CA GLU A 99 -1.59 -5.70 12.89
C GLU A 99 -0.17 -5.94 12.37
N ARG A 100 0.02 -6.92 11.48
CA ARG A 100 1.30 -7.13 10.81
C ARG A 100 1.60 -5.99 9.83
N ILE A 101 0.65 -5.64 8.97
CA ILE A 101 0.80 -4.55 7.99
C ILE A 101 1.12 -3.23 8.71
N ARG A 102 0.44 -2.95 9.83
CA ARG A 102 0.68 -1.77 10.67
C ARG A 102 2.12 -1.69 11.16
N ARG A 103 2.63 -2.80 11.72
CA ARG A 103 3.97 -2.88 12.31
C ARG A 103 5.08 -2.87 11.26
N GLU A 104 4.92 -3.61 10.17
CA GLU A 104 5.95 -3.76 9.15
C GLU A 104 6.09 -2.55 8.22
N ASN A 105 5.09 -1.65 8.17
CA ASN A 105 5.07 -0.49 7.27
C ASN A 105 4.94 0.85 7.99
N ASP A 106 5.26 0.90 9.29
CA ASP A 106 5.31 2.12 10.10
C ASP A 106 4.05 3.00 9.98
N VAL A 107 2.86 2.38 10.09
CA VAL A 107 1.57 3.09 9.93
C VAL A 107 1.44 4.26 10.92
N GLU A 108 1.97 4.12 12.14
CA GLU A 108 1.96 5.20 13.14
C GLU A 108 2.76 6.43 12.68
N GLN A 109 3.91 6.25 12.02
CA GLN A 109 4.68 7.36 11.49
C GLN A 109 3.91 8.08 10.36
N LYS A 110 3.26 7.31 9.47
CA LYS A 110 2.41 7.86 8.40
C LYS A 110 1.23 8.66 8.98
N LYS A 111 0.59 8.15 10.03
CA LYS A 111 -0.50 8.84 10.75
C LYS A 111 -0.06 10.19 11.33
N GLN A 112 1.14 10.26 11.90
CA GLN A 112 1.70 11.51 12.41
C GLN A 112 1.85 12.54 11.28
N ALA A 113 2.45 12.14 10.16
CA ALA A 113 2.61 13.00 8.98
C ALA A 113 1.27 13.49 8.42
N ILE A 114 0.25 12.61 8.35
CA ILE A 114 -1.10 12.98 7.91
C ILE A 114 -1.74 13.99 8.87
N SER A 115 -1.62 13.73 10.18
CA SER A 115 -2.21 14.58 11.22
C SER A 115 -1.58 15.97 11.24
N GLU A 116 -0.27 16.08 11.04
CA GLU A 116 0.44 17.34 10.91
C GLU A 116 0.01 18.13 9.66
N ALA A 117 -0.07 17.45 8.51
CA ALA A 117 -0.55 18.07 7.27
C ALA A 117 -2.00 18.59 7.39
N ARG A 118 -2.83 17.97 8.25
CA ARG A 118 -4.21 18.41 8.50
C ARG A 118 -4.30 19.70 9.30
N ARG A 119 -3.33 19.95 10.19
CA ARG A 119 -3.25 21.15 11.06
C ARG A 119 -2.75 22.39 10.33
N ARG A 120 -2.10 22.22 9.18
CA ARG A 120 -1.69 23.30 8.27
C ARG A 120 -2.84 23.68 7.32
#